data_AF-M1AV56-F1
#
_entry.id   AF-M1AV56-F1
#
_cell.length_a   1.000
_cell.length_b   1.000
_cell.length_c   1.000
_cell.angle_alpha   90.00
_cell.angle_beta   90.00
_cell.angle_gamma   90.00
#
_symmetry.space_group_name_H-M   'P 1'
#
loop_
_entity.id
_entity.type
_entity.pdbx_description
1 polymer ?
#
loop_
_entity_poly.entity_id
_entity_poly.type
_entity_poly.pdbx_seq_one_letter_code
_entity_poly.pdbx_strand_id
1 'polypeptide(L)'
;MVFLRISRWDASDESFPLLETLVMKKCTELEEIPLSFADIPSLKQIKLIGSCKESLVASAMKIKEEVEAIEGCDRLNLFKEQSDWGEF
;
A
#
# COMPACT_ATOMS: atom_id res chain seq x y z
N MET A 1 13.87 -0.99 -17.07
CA MET A 1 13.07 -0.84 -15.84
C MET A 1 14.00 -1.15 -14.68
N VAL A 2 14.23 -0.19 -13.78
CA VAL A 2 15.18 -0.38 -12.66
C VAL A 2 14.42 -1.04 -11.52
N PHE A 3 14.87 -2.19 -11.05
CA PHE A 3 14.29 -2.83 -9.87
C PHE A 3 14.96 -2.25 -8.64
N LEU A 4 14.20 -1.47 -7.87
CA LEU A 4 14.63 -1.01 -6.56
C LEU A 4 14.57 -2.19 -5.61
N ARG A 5 15.73 -2.63 -5.11
CA ARG A 5 15.85 -3.63 -4.04
C ARG A 5 15.54 -2.99 -2.68
N ILE A 6 14.31 -2.50 -2.53
CA ILE A 6 13.81 -1.91 -1.29
C ILE A 6 12.93 -2.95 -0.62
N SER A 7 13.42 -3.51 0.49
CA SER A 7 12.65 -4.46 1.31
C SER A 7 11.81 -3.77 2.38
N ARG A 8 12.22 -2.57 2.78
CA ARG A 8 11.57 -1.76 3.81
C ARG A 8 11.56 -0.30 3.42
N TRP A 9 10.49 0.37 3.80
CA TRP A 9 10.36 1.81 3.79
C TRP A 9 9.75 2.24 5.12
N ASP A 10 10.11 3.43 5.56
CA ASP A 10 9.64 4.03 6.79
C ASP A 10 9.01 5.37 6.44
N ALA A 11 7.86 5.64 7.03
CA ALA A 11 7.10 6.86 6.82
C ALA A 11 6.23 7.11 8.06
N SER A 12 6.21 8.36 8.52
CA SER A 12 5.24 8.82 9.50
C SER A 12 3.97 9.33 8.83
N ASP A 13 2.91 9.47 9.62
CA ASP A 13 1.67 10.17 9.29
C ASP A 13 1.94 11.63 8.85
N GLU A 14 2.97 12.27 9.41
CA GLU A 14 3.41 13.62 9.03
C GLU A 14 4.19 13.66 7.70
N SER A 15 4.65 12.51 7.20
CA SER A 15 5.50 12.48 6.00
C SER A 15 4.73 12.87 4.74
N PHE A 16 3.42 12.59 4.70
CA PHE A 16 2.57 12.86 3.53
C PHE A 16 1.14 13.29 3.91
N PRO A 17 0.95 14.49 4.50
CA PRO A 17 -0.32 14.91 5.09
C PRO A 17 -1.47 15.10 4.10
N LEU A 18 -1.18 15.16 2.79
CA LEU A 18 -2.14 15.35 1.70
C LEU A 18 -2.15 14.19 0.70
N LEU A 19 -1.54 13.05 1.04
CA LEU A 19 -1.49 11.90 0.14
C LEU A 19 -2.89 11.32 -0.03
N GLU A 20 -3.37 11.25 -1.27
CA GLU A 20 -4.68 10.65 -1.57
C GLU A 20 -4.57 9.23 -2.12
N THR A 21 -3.48 8.93 -2.86
CA THR A 21 -3.29 7.64 -3.54
C THR A 21 -1.87 7.13 -3.31
N LEU A 22 -1.76 5.95 -2.72
CA LEU A 22 -0.52 5.20 -2.64
C LEU A 22 -0.45 4.18 -3.78
N VAL A 23 0.57 4.26 -4.63
CA VAL A 23 0.77 3.32 -5.75
C VAL A 23 2.09 2.57 -5.57
N MET A 24 2.01 1.25 -5.49
CA MET A 24 3.18 0.36 -5.46
C MET A 24 3.15 -0.53 -6.70
N LYS A 25 4.22 -0.46 -7.49
CA LYS A 25 4.31 -1.16 -8.78
C LYS A 25 5.52 -2.07 -8.82
N LYS A 26 5.28 -3.37 -9.04
CA LYS A 26 6.32 -4.42 -9.14
C LYS A 26 7.24 -4.44 -7.90
N CYS A 27 6.65 -4.30 -6.71
CA CYS A 27 7.35 -4.31 -5.44
C CYS A 27 7.53 -5.76 -4.96
N THR A 28 8.48 -6.48 -5.54
CA THR A 28 8.73 -7.90 -5.23
C THR A 28 9.50 -8.11 -3.94
N GLU A 29 10.26 -7.12 -3.48
CA GLU A 29 11.07 -7.22 -2.26
C GLU A 29 10.41 -6.58 -1.04
N LEU A 30 9.51 -5.62 -1.25
CA LEU A 30 8.90 -4.83 -0.19
C LEU A 30 8.00 -5.69 0.68
N GLU A 31 8.28 -5.73 1.98
CA GLU A 31 7.60 -6.61 2.92
C GLU A 31 6.23 -6.08 3.33
N GLU A 32 6.13 -4.79 3.66
CA GLU A 32 4.93 -4.20 4.25
C GLU A 32 4.80 -2.70 3.97
N ILE A 33 3.57 -2.19 4.12
CA ILE A 33 3.24 -0.77 4.21
C ILE A 33 3.21 -0.36 5.70
N PRO A 34 3.86 0.75 6.10
CA PRO A 34 3.75 1.28 7.44
C PRO A 34 2.30 1.49 7.86
N LEU A 35 1.97 1.07 9.08
CA LEU A 35 0.60 1.21 9.60
C LEU A 35 0.18 2.67 9.79
N SER A 36 1.14 3.59 9.93
CA SER A 36 0.95 5.05 10.00
C SER A 36 0.16 5.64 8.82
N PHE A 37 0.07 4.93 7.69
CA PHE A 37 -0.80 5.33 6.59
C PHE A 37 -2.29 5.27 6.94
N ALA A 38 -2.69 4.52 7.97
CA ALA A 38 -4.05 4.54 8.49
C ALA A 38 -4.39 5.89 9.15
N ASP A 39 -3.39 6.58 9.71
CA ASP A 39 -3.55 7.88 10.35
C ASP A 39 -3.56 9.06 9.35
N ILE A 40 -3.37 8.80 8.05
CA ILE A 40 -3.39 9.83 7.00
C ILE A 40 -4.84 10.05 6.53
N PRO A 41 -5.53 11.12 6.96
CA PRO A 41 -6.97 11.29 6.70
C PRO A 41 -7.28 11.55 5.23
N SER A 42 -6.31 12.07 4.46
CA SER A 42 -6.46 12.33 3.03
C SER A 42 -6.37 11.07 2.17
N LEU A 43 -5.86 9.95 2.71
CA LEU A 43 -5.64 8.74 1.95
C LEU A 43 -6.98 8.09 1.62
N LYS A 44 -7.21 7.87 0.33
CA LYS A 44 -8.46 7.31 -0.21
C LYS A 44 -8.24 6.00 -0.96
N GLN A 45 -7.01 5.77 -1.43
CA GLN A 45 -6.71 4.67 -2.34
C GLN A 45 -5.32 4.08 -2.11
N ILE A 46 -5.23 2.75 -2.11
CA ILE A 46 -3.99 1.99 -2.19
C ILE A 46 -4.06 1.11 -3.43
N LYS A 47 -3.04 1.19 -4.30
CA LYS A 47 -2.97 0.44 -5.56
C LYS A 47 -1.70 -0.42 -5.58
N LEU A 48 -1.90 -1.73 -5.62
CA LEU A 48 -0.85 -2.73 -5.77
C LEU A 48 -0.87 -3.24 -7.21
N ILE A 49 0.16 -2.93 -8.00
CA ILE A 49 0.22 -3.22 -9.44
C ILE A 49 1.39 -4.17 -9.74
N GLY A 50 1.09 -5.32 -10.32
CA GLY A 50 2.06 -6.35 -10.67
C GLY A 50 2.45 -7.26 -9.50
N SER A 51 3.57 -7.96 -9.65
CA SER A 51 4.06 -8.89 -8.63
C SER A 51 4.42 -8.14 -7.35
N CYS A 52 3.70 -8.47 -6.28
CA CYS A 52 3.86 -7.95 -4.93
C CYS A 52 3.86 -9.13 -3.95
N LYS A 53 4.64 -9.04 -2.87
CA LYS A 53 4.62 -10.06 -1.82
C LYS A 53 3.23 -10.16 -1.18
N GLU A 54 2.85 -11.37 -0.75
CA GLU A 54 1.62 -11.58 0.00
C GLU A 54 1.60 -10.78 1.31
N SER A 55 2.76 -10.63 1.97
CA SER A 55 2.91 -9.79 3.16
C SER A 55 2.56 -8.33 2.88
N LEU A 56 2.91 -7.81 1.70
CA LEU A 56 2.59 -6.45 1.30
C LEU A 56 1.08 -6.28 1.11
N VAL A 57 0.44 -7.26 0.47
CA VAL A 57 -1.02 -7.30 0.31
C VAL A 57 -1.72 -7.38 1.67
N ALA A 58 -1.21 -8.21 2.59
CA ALA A 58 -1.74 -8.34 3.95
C ALA A 58 -1.62 -7.02 4.74
N SER A 59 -0.47 -6.34 4.65
CA SER A 59 -0.30 -5.03 5.30
C SER A 59 -1.25 -3.96 4.73
N ALA A 60 -1.52 -3.98 3.42
CA ALA A 60 -2.49 -3.08 2.80
C ALA A 60 -3.92 -3.33 3.27
N MET A 61 -4.30 -4.61 3.45
CA MET A 61 -5.60 -4.97 4.04
C MET A 61 -5.67 -4.52 5.51
N LYS A 62 -4.60 -4.71 6.28
CA LYS A 62 -4.54 -4.28 7.68
C LYS A 62 -4.74 -2.77 7.83
N ILE A 63 -4.13 -1.96 6.96
CA ILE A 63 -4.35 -0.50 6.96
C ILE A 63 -5.82 -0.17 6.70
N LYS A 64 -6.45 -0.86 5.75
CA LYS A 64 -7.87 -0.68 5.46
C LYS A 64 -8.75 -0.98 6.69
N GLU A 65 -8.49 -2.12 7.34
CA GLU A 65 -9.21 -2.53 8.56
C GLU A 65 -9.00 -1.54 9.72
N GLU A 66 -7.77 -1.04 9.90
CA GLU A 66 -7.46 -0.06 10.94
C GLU A 66 -8.21 1.26 10.73
N VAL A 67 -8.27 1.76 9.49
CA VAL A 67 -9.03 2.97 9.17
C VAL A 67 -10.52 2.79 9.45
N GLU A 68 -11.09 1.64 9.08
CA GLU A 68 -12.48 1.33 9.39
C GLU A 68 -12.72 1.23 10.91
N ALA A 69 -11.75 0.70 11.68
CA ALA A 69 -11.84 0.64 13.13
C ALA A 69 -11.75 2.02 13.81
N ILE A 70 -10.89 2.91 13.31
CA ILE A 70 -10.71 4.27 13.86
C ILE A 70 -11.92 5.15 13.57
N GLU A 71 -12.50 5.03 12.39
CA GLU A 71 -13.48 6.00 11.89
C GLU A 71 -14.90 5.45 11.78
N GLY A 72 -15.05 4.12 11.81
CA GLY A 72 -16.33 3.44 11.59
C GLY A 72 -16.83 3.49 10.14
N CYS A 73 -15.98 3.84 9.17
CA CYS A 73 -16.36 3.95 7.76
C CYS A 73 -15.24 3.47 6.83
N ASP A 74 -15.61 2.74 5.77
CA ASP A 74 -14.70 2.28 4.74
C ASP A 74 -14.37 3.43 3.74
N ARG A 75 -13.39 4.29 4.08
CA ARG A 75 -12.90 5.32 3.13
C ARG A 75 -11.86 4.81 2.14
N LEU A 76 -11.21 3.69 2.44
CA LEU A 76 -10.00 3.25 1.73
C LEU A 76 -10.31 2.19 0.67
N ASN A 77 -10.07 2.54 -0.58
CA ASN A 77 -10.18 1.60 -1.68
C ASN A 77 -8.83 0.90 -1.92
N LEU A 78 -8.81 -0.42 -1.72
CA LEU A 78 -7.66 -1.26 -2.04
C LEU A 78 -7.85 -1.90 -3.42
N PHE A 79 -6.99 -1.53 -4.38
CA PHE A 79 -6.95 -2.13 -5.70
C PHE A 79 -5.72 -3.02 -5.83
N LYS A 80 -5.92 -4.24 -6.31
CA LYS A 80 -4.85 -5.16 -6.70
C LYS A 80 -5.00 -5.46 -8.19
N GLU A 81 -4.05 -4.98 -8.99
CA GLU A 81 -3.94 -5.33 -10.40
C GLU A 81 -2.77 -6.30 -10.56
N GLN A 82 -3.08 -7.56 -10.85
CA GLN A 82 -2.03 -8.52 -11.18
C GLN A 82 -1.65 -8.31 -12.64
N SER A 83 -0.51 -7.64 -12.88
CA SER A 83 0.01 -7.54 -14.23
C SER A 83 0.63 -8.89 -14.61
N ASP A 84 -0.15 -9.70 -15.33
CA ASP A 84 0.22 -10.97 -15.94
C ASP A 84 1.12 -10.70 -17.16
N TRP A 85 2.28 -10.06 -16.92
CA TRP A 85 3.33 -10.04 -17.93
C TRP A 85 4.03 -11.37 -17.83
N GLY A 86 3.51 -12.32 -18.60
CA GLY A 86 3.98 -13.69 -18.70
C GLY A 86 5.49 -13.79 -18.78
N GLU A 87 5.98 -14.82 -18.11
CA GLU A 87 7.29 -15.40 -18.33
C GLU A 87 7.59 -15.45 -19.84
N PHE A 88 8.58 -14.65 -20.27
CA PHE A 88 9.33 -14.86 -21.50
C PHE A 88 10.77 -15.14 -21.11
#